data_AF-A0A6D2CC68-F1
#
_entry.id   AF-A0A6D2CC68-F1
#
_cell.length_a   1.000
_cell.length_b   1.000
_cell.length_c   1.000
_cell.angle_alpha   90.00
_cell.angle_beta   90.00
_cell.angle_gamma   90.00
#
_symmetry.space_group_name_H-M   'P 1'
#
loop_
_entity.id
_entity.type
_entity.pdbx_description
1 polymer ?
#
loop_
_entity_poly.entity_id
_entity_poly.type
_entity_poly.pdbx_seq_one_letter_code
_entity_poly.pdbx_strand_id
1 'polypeptide(L)'
;MSYPLNRESFDVSLRFWLERFFYTKLVGLTAHRVKDKAVFAQVIQDIQSGGLNSIDEIRSICKRARKIGLLGINTYANPLFTFYEYCMRLGFSDMREIHVENVQEFLSIYTANLSLTTIRNYQFALTNFFDFIQRQNTLENGAAHVYNMDIVLSKRSVSHDLPEFLTEAELNAFLNALKSYDIKQKHINSVVRLRNQLIILMIVYSGARVSEILEIGYKDVSLEGDYYVLRLRGKGNKMRIVFIAKTLIEEYYNNWVALRATFPHVADDMPLFVNKKFHVPAQSYIYVVIENLLLSAGIRKAKNGAHLLRHSFATMLYNKSKDLILVQESLGHSSVETSRIYTHFDNQRLKHAANVISNIENSINNGGGG
;
A
#
# COMPACT_ATOMS: atom_id res chain seq x y z
N MET A 1 29.72 10.05 -8.85
CA MET A 1 30.57 11.12 -8.30
C MET A 1 30.91 10.74 -6.87
N SER A 2 32.13 11.04 -6.42
CA SER A 2 32.58 10.75 -5.07
C SER A 2 32.80 12.05 -4.31
N TYR A 3 32.53 12.07 -3.01
CA TYR A 3 32.56 13.28 -2.17
C TYR A 3 33.33 13.02 -0.87
N PRO A 4 34.00 14.03 -0.31
CA PRO A 4 34.58 13.93 1.03
C PRO A 4 33.56 13.45 2.05
N LEU A 5 33.93 12.47 2.89
CA LEU A 5 33.04 11.93 3.92
C LEU A 5 32.61 13.01 4.93
N ASN A 6 33.58 13.80 5.38
CA ASN A 6 33.40 14.87 6.35
C ASN A 6 33.54 16.24 5.68
N ARG A 7 32.87 17.21 6.30
CA ARG A 7 32.89 18.64 5.99
C ARG A 7 33.17 19.43 7.28
N GLU A 8 32.94 20.73 7.26
CA GLU A 8 33.21 21.68 8.36
C GLU A 8 32.73 21.21 9.74
N SER A 9 31.59 20.51 9.81
CA SER A 9 31.08 19.90 11.03
C SER A 9 30.34 18.61 10.73
N PHE A 10 30.10 17.80 11.76
CA PHE A 10 29.27 16.61 11.66
C PHE A 10 27.86 16.91 11.12
N ASP A 11 27.22 17.96 11.63
CA ASP A 11 25.92 18.43 11.16
C ASP A 11 25.93 18.72 9.65
N VAL A 12 26.88 19.54 9.19
CA VAL A 12 27.03 19.90 7.77
C VAL A 12 27.29 18.65 6.92
N SER A 13 28.08 17.70 7.44
CA SER A 13 28.37 16.43 6.78
C SER A 13 27.13 15.57 6.62
N LEU A 14 26.38 15.34 7.71
CA LEU A 14 25.20 14.50 7.70
C LEU A 14 24.08 15.11 6.84
N ARG A 15 23.87 16.43 6.92
CA ARG A 15 22.93 17.15 6.03
C ARG A 15 23.30 17.00 4.57
N PHE A 16 24.58 17.16 4.23
CA PHE A 16 25.06 16.97 2.87
C PHE A 16 24.75 15.56 2.35
N TRP A 17 25.01 14.52 3.14
CA TRP A 17 24.71 13.14 2.75
C TRP A 17 23.21 12.91 2.59
N LEU A 18 22.38 13.46 3.47
CA LEU A 18 20.92 13.39 3.35
C LEU A 18 20.42 14.10 2.09
N GLU A 19 20.92 15.29 1.78
CA GLU A 19 20.60 16.04 0.57
C GLU A 19 20.86 15.19 -0.68
N ARG A 20 22.07 14.62 -0.81
CA ARG A 20 22.46 13.79 -1.96
C ARG A 20 21.68 12.49 -2.04
N PHE A 21 21.40 11.87 -0.90
CA PHE A 21 20.59 10.67 -0.84
C PHE A 21 19.15 10.94 -1.30
N PHE A 22 18.52 12.00 -0.77
CA PHE A 22 17.15 12.35 -1.15
C PHE A 22 17.06 12.81 -2.61
N TYR A 23 18.05 13.53 -3.15
CA TYR A 23 18.12 13.80 -4.59
C TYR A 23 18.10 12.50 -5.41
N THR A 24 18.93 11.52 -5.05
CA THR A 24 18.98 10.21 -5.73
C THR A 24 17.63 9.48 -5.63
N LYS A 25 16.96 9.54 -4.48
CA LYS A 25 15.62 8.94 -4.31
C LYS A 25 14.54 9.69 -5.08
N LEU A 26 14.58 11.01 -5.17
CA LEU A 26 13.63 11.78 -5.98
C LEU A 26 13.73 11.40 -7.45
N VAL A 27 14.95 11.21 -7.98
CA VAL A 27 15.17 10.81 -9.38
C VAL A 27 14.84 9.32 -9.61
N GLY A 28 15.15 8.43 -8.65
CA GLY A 28 15.04 6.98 -8.83
C GLY A 28 13.69 6.36 -8.48
N LEU A 29 12.84 7.03 -7.68
CA LEU A 29 11.55 6.47 -7.26
C LEU A 29 10.48 6.54 -8.35
N THR A 30 9.55 5.58 -8.35
CA THR A 30 8.46 5.52 -9.33
C THR A 30 7.51 6.72 -9.19
N ALA A 31 7.54 7.62 -10.17
CA ALA A 31 6.73 8.84 -10.23
C ALA A 31 5.36 8.69 -10.93
N HIS A 32 4.84 7.47 -11.11
CA HIS A 32 3.59 7.21 -11.86
C HIS A 32 2.33 7.94 -11.33
N ARG A 33 2.32 8.35 -10.06
CA ARG A 33 1.21 9.10 -9.42
C ARG A 33 1.47 10.61 -9.35
N VAL A 34 2.60 11.08 -9.86
CA VAL A 34 2.93 12.51 -9.87
C VAL A 34 2.01 13.22 -10.85
N LYS A 35 1.20 14.15 -10.33
CA LYS A 35 0.17 14.85 -11.12
C LYS A 35 0.75 16.00 -11.95
N ASP A 36 1.76 16.68 -11.40
CA ASP A 36 2.37 17.86 -11.99
C ASP A 36 3.87 17.62 -12.22
N LYS A 37 4.24 17.42 -13.49
CA LYS A 37 5.63 17.16 -13.89
C LYS A 37 6.51 18.40 -13.79
N ALA A 38 5.95 19.60 -14.00
CA ALA A 38 6.71 20.84 -13.93
C ALA A 38 7.09 21.15 -12.48
N VAL A 39 6.13 21.04 -11.56
CA VAL A 39 6.41 21.17 -10.12
C VAL A 39 7.37 20.07 -9.65
N PHE A 40 7.26 18.85 -10.18
CA PHE A 40 8.21 17.80 -9.82
C PHE A 40 9.63 18.09 -10.30
N ALA A 41 9.79 18.61 -11.52
CA ALA A 41 11.10 19.07 -12.01
C ALA A 41 11.68 20.17 -11.12
N GLN A 42 10.85 21.13 -10.67
CA GLN A 42 11.27 22.17 -9.73
C GLN A 42 11.74 21.59 -8.39
N VAL A 43 11.00 20.62 -7.83
CA VAL A 43 11.39 19.94 -6.58
C VAL A 43 12.74 19.23 -6.72
N ILE A 44 13.04 18.64 -7.88
CA ILE A 44 14.34 18.02 -8.16
C ILE A 44 15.43 19.10 -8.27
N GLN A 45 15.16 20.20 -8.96
CA GLN A 45 16.11 21.31 -9.08
C GLN A 45 16.46 21.94 -7.72
N ASP A 46 15.46 22.15 -6.86
CA ASP A 46 15.63 22.76 -5.52
C ASP A 46 16.59 21.98 -4.62
N ILE A 47 16.65 20.64 -4.74
CA ILE A 47 17.62 19.83 -3.99
C ILE A 47 18.93 19.63 -4.75
N GLN A 48 18.90 19.71 -6.09
CA GLN A 48 20.07 19.49 -6.94
C GLN A 48 21.04 20.67 -6.87
N SER A 49 20.52 21.90 -6.80
CA SER A 49 21.32 23.12 -6.61
C SER A 49 22.17 23.04 -5.34
N GLY A 50 21.71 22.26 -4.35
CA GLY A 50 22.36 22.02 -3.08
C GLY A 50 22.48 23.29 -2.23
N GLY A 51 23.32 23.21 -1.20
CA GLY A 51 23.54 24.33 -0.29
C GLY A 51 22.39 24.57 0.68
N LEU A 52 21.64 23.50 1.01
CA LEU A 52 20.54 23.58 1.96
C LEU A 52 21.09 23.75 3.38
N ASN A 53 20.78 24.90 3.98
CA ASN A 53 21.37 25.34 5.24
C ASN A 53 20.64 24.78 6.47
N SER A 54 19.54 24.06 6.26
CA SER A 54 18.80 23.42 7.34
C SER A 54 18.22 22.07 6.92
N ILE A 55 18.15 21.15 7.89
CA ILE A 55 17.45 19.87 7.74
C ILE A 55 15.96 20.08 7.37
N ASP A 56 15.37 21.20 7.81
CA ASP A 56 13.97 21.52 7.53
C ASP A 56 13.70 21.84 6.06
N GLU A 57 14.69 22.35 5.34
CA GLU A 57 14.58 22.59 3.90
C GLU A 57 14.50 21.26 3.14
N ILE A 58 15.38 20.31 3.48
CA ILE A 58 15.36 18.94 2.94
C ILE A 58 14.02 18.25 3.28
N ARG A 59 13.54 18.43 4.51
CA ARG A 59 12.25 17.92 4.99
C ARG A 59 11.07 18.52 4.22
N SER A 60 11.10 19.82 3.93
CA SER A 60 10.09 20.53 3.15
C SER A 60 10.05 20.03 1.70
N ILE A 61 11.21 19.84 1.06
CA ILE A 61 11.32 19.26 -0.29
C ILE A 61 10.68 17.87 -0.32
N CYS A 62 11.02 16.98 0.63
CA CYS A 62 10.43 15.64 0.71
C CYS A 62 8.90 15.68 0.89
N LYS A 63 8.39 16.60 1.72
CA LYS A 63 6.94 16.81 1.91
C LYS A 63 6.27 17.29 0.62
N ARG A 64 6.87 18.24 -0.11
CA ARG A 64 6.38 18.72 -1.41
C ARG A 64 6.33 17.59 -2.43
N ALA A 65 7.41 16.81 -2.57
CA ALA A 65 7.46 15.63 -3.44
C ALA A 65 6.34 14.62 -3.14
N ARG A 66 6.11 14.34 -1.85
CA ARG A 66 5.02 13.45 -1.42
C ARG A 66 3.65 14.02 -1.81
N LYS A 67 3.41 15.31 -1.56
CA LYS A 67 2.13 15.99 -1.81
C LYS A 67 1.72 15.93 -3.28
N ILE A 68 2.69 16.05 -4.20
CA ILE A 68 2.43 16.01 -5.65
C ILE A 68 2.31 14.59 -6.22
N GLY A 69 2.57 13.54 -5.41
CA GLY A 69 2.31 12.14 -5.76
C GLY A 69 3.50 11.19 -5.67
N LEU A 70 4.70 11.65 -5.30
CA LEU A 70 5.87 10.78 -5.11
C LEU A 70 5.82 10.09 -3.73
N LEU A 71 4.85 9.19 -3.54
CA LEU A 71 4.56 8.61 -2.23
C LEU A 71 5.72 7.81 -1.61
N GLY A 72 6.56 7.19 -2.44
CA GLY A 72 7.67 6.34 -1.99
C GLY A 72 8.76 7.07 -1.20
N ILE A 73 8.86 8.41 -1.33
CA ILE A 73 9.85 9.21 -0.60
C ILE A 73 9.67 9.10 0.92
N ASN A 74 8.43 8.89 1.37
CA ASN A 74 8.08 8.86 2.79
C ASN A 74 8.66 7.66 3.54
N THR A 75 8.96 6.56 2.83
CA THR A 75 9.60 5.38 3.42
C THR A 75 11.00 5.70 3.95
N TYR A 76 11.68 6.68 3.34
CA TYR A 76 13.03 7.10 3.74
C TYR A 76 13.02 8.37 4.60
N ALA A 77 12.13 9.32 4.29
CA ALA A 77 12.08 10.63 4.94
C ALA A 77 11.97 10.52 6.46
N ASN A 78 10.94 9.84 6.97
CA ASN A 78 10.68 9.81 8.41
C ASN A 78 11.79 9.11 9.21
N PRO A 79 12.27 7.91 8.81
CA PRO A 79 13.39 7.28 9.52
C PRO A 79 14.65 8.13 9.55
N LEU A 80 15.07 8.67 8.41
CA LEU A 80 16.34 9.38 8.30
C LEU A 80 16.32 10.75 8.98
N PHE A 81 15.20 11.48 8.92
CA PHE A 81 15.09 12.71 9.71
C PHE A 81 15.06 12.43 11.21
N THR A 82 14.40 11.36 11.64
CA THR A 82 14.40 10.98 13.07
C THR A 82 15.80 10.57 13.53
N PHE A 83 16.54 9.86 12.68
CA PHE A 83 17.93 9.46 12.93
C PHE A 83 18.88 10.66 12.96
N TYR A 84 18.69 11.64 12.07
CA TYR A 84 19.43 12.90 12.12
C TYR A 84 19.29 13.59 13.49
N GLU A 85 18.06 13.76 13.99
CA GLU A 85 17.84 14.38 15.31
C GLU A 85 18.47 13.57 16.45
N TYR A 86 18.50 12.24 16.33
CA TYR A 86 19.19 11.38 17.29
C TYR A 86 20.70 11.60 17.28
N CYS A 87 21.33 11.63 16.09
CA CYS A 87 22.76 11.91 15.96
C CYS A 87 23.14 13.30 16.49
N MET A 88 22.30 14.32 16.26
CA MET A 88 22.51 15.66 16.82
C MET A 88 22.48 15.66 18.36
N ARG A 89 21.66 14.81 18.98
CA ARG A 89 21.61 14.66 20.45
C ARG A 89 22.82 13.92 21.02
N LEU A 90 23.36 12.95 20.28
CA LEU A 90 24.58 12.25 20.68
C LEU A 90 25.83 13.14 20.54
N GLY A 91 25.80 14.14 19.67
CA GLY A 91 26.87 15.13 19.55
C GLY A 91 28.13 14.57 18.88
N PHE A 92 27.98 13.70 17.88
CA PHE A 92 29.11 13.21 17.08
C PHE A 92 29.90 14.35 16.46
N SER A 93 31.21 14.17 16.37
CA SER A 93 32.13 15.13 15.74
C SER A 93 32.50 14.73 14.32
N ASP A 94 32.43 13.43 14.01
CA ASP A 94 32.85 12.87 12.73
C ASP A 94 31.87 11.80 12.24
N MET A 95 31.63 11.74 10.92
CA MET A 95 30.76 10.73 10.31
C MET A 95 31.22 9.29 10.58
N ARG A 96 32.51 9.07 10.83
CA ARG A 96 33.10 7.75 11.14
C ARG A 96 32.75 7.23 12.53
N GLU A 97 32.27 8.09 13.43
CA GLU A 97 31.85 7.72 14.79
C GLU A 97 30.48 7.01 14.79
N ILE A 98 29.77 7.02 13.67
CA ILE A 98 28.51 6.31 13.55
C ILE A 98 28.80 4.82 13.34
N HIS A 99 28.54 4.03 14.38
CA HIS A 99 28.67 2.57 14.35
C HIS A 99 27.30 1.87 14.34
N VAL A 100 27.31 0.57 14.07
CA VAL A 100 26.10 -0.24 14.01
C VAL A 100 25.37 -0.26 15.35
N GLU A 101 26.10 -0.18 16.46
CA GLU A 101 25.59 -0.12 17.82
C GLU A 101 24.72 1.12 18.04
N ASN A 102 25.13 2.29 17.54
CA ASN A 102 24.34 3.53 17.64
C ASN A 102 23.03 3.40 16.85
N VAL A 103 23.07 2.72 15.70
CA VAL A 103 21.88 2.49 14.88
C VAL A 103 20.93 1.48 15.54
N GLN A 104 21.45 0.44 16.17
CA GLN A 104 20.65 -0.52 16.93
C GLN A 104 20.02 0.12 18.17
N GLU A 105 20.77 0.95 18.90
CA GLU A 105 20.27 1.73 20.03
C GLU A 105 19.15 2.68 19.57
N PHE A 106 19.38 3.45 18.50
CA PHE A 106 18.36 4.30 17.88
C PHE A 106 17.07 3.53 17.58
N LEU A 107 17.17 2.38 16.91
CA LEU A 107 16.00 1.57 16.59
C LEU A 107 15.30 1.10 17.86
N SER A 108 16.04 0.68 18.89
CA SER A 108 15.45 0.21 20.15
C SER A 108 14.62 1.30 20.84
N ILE A 109 15.10 2.55 20.84
CA ILE A 109 14.47 3.68 21.52
C ILE A 109 13.31 4.23 20.68
N TYR A 110 13.57 4.58 19.42
CA TYR A 110 12.62 5.33 18.59
C TYR A 110 11.57 4.45 17.91
N THR A 111 11.73 3.13 17.97
CA THR A 111 10.78 2.20 17.36
C THR A 111 10.13 1.23 18.35
N ALA A 112 10.34 1.42 19.65
CA ALA A 112 9.87 0.54 20.73
C ALA A 112 8.37 0.17 20.62
N ASN A 113 7.52 1.14 20.29
CA ASN A 113 6.07 1.03 20.21
C ASN A 113 5.53 0.99 18.77
N LEU A 114 6.40 0.83 17.78
CA LEU A 114 6.01 0.80 16.38
C LEU A 114 5.74 -0.63 15.92
N SER A 115 4.89 -0.78 14.90
CA SER A 115 4.67 -2.08 14.26
C SER A 115 5.96 -2.63 13.66
N LEU A 116 6.13 -3.96 13.60
CA LEU A 116 7.29 -4.60 12.98
C LEU A 116 7.53 -4.15 11.53
N THR A 117 6.45 -3.90 10.78
CA THR A 117 6.55 -3.34 9.42
C THR A 117 7.19 -1.97 9.42
N THR A 118 6.81 -1.11 10.38
CA THR A 118 7.41 0.21 10.54
C THR A 118 8.88 0.09 10.96
N ILE A 119 9.20 -0.81 11.90
CA ILE A 119 10.58 -1.08 12.33
C ILE A 119 11.45 -1.51 11.14
N ARG A 120 10.96 -2.45 10.31
CA ARG A 120 11.64 -2.89 9.08
C ARG A 120 11.82 -1.77 8.07
N ASN A 121 10.85 -0.85 7.95
CA ASN A 121 11.01 0.32 7.08
C ASN A 121 12.11 1.26 7.59
N TYR A 122 12.22 1.45 8.91
CA TYR A 122 13.32 2.22 9.50
C TYR A 122 14.67 1.57 9.21
N GLN A 123 14.81 0.28 9.50
CA GLN A 123 16.00 -0.51 9.20
C GLN A 123 16.38 -0.39 7.71
N PHE A 124 15.42 -0.64 6.81
CA PHE A 124 15.65 -0.56 5.37
C PHE A 124 16.13 0.82 4.90
N ALA A 125 15.53 1.89 5.42
CA ALA A 125 15.92 3.26 5.09
C ALA A 125 17.34 3.59 5.55
N LEU A 126 17.71 3.17 6.76
CA LEU A 126 19.05 3.35 7.32
C LEU A 126 20.11 2.55 6.56
N THR A 127 19.88 1.26 6.31
CA THR A 127 20.79 0.43 5.50
C THR A 127 21.01 1.04 4.12
N ASN A 128 19.94 1.46 3.43
CA ASN A 128 20.06 2.09 2.12
C ASN A 128 20.86 3.40 2.17
N PHE A 129 20.73 4.17 3.25
CA PHE A 129 21.41 5.44 3.41
C PHE A 129 22.91 5.24 3.63
N PHE A 130 23.31 4.34 4.53
CA PHE A 130 24.73 4.04 4.74
C PHE A 130 25.39 3.33 3.56
N ASP A 131 24.67 2.42 2.87
CA ASP A 131 25.13 1.83 1.60
C ASP A 131 25.39 2.91 0.53
N PHE A 132 24.54 3.93 0.48
CA PHE A 132 24.72 5.06 -0.43
C PHE A 132 25.97 5.88 -0.09
N ILE A 133 26.18 6.21 1.20
CA ILE A 133 27.37 6.93 1.64
C ILE A 133 28.63 6.11 1.34
N GLN A 134 28.63 4.82 1.69
CA GLN A 134 29.76 3.92 1.44
C GLN A 134 30.19 3.90 -0.03
N ARG A 135 29.23 3.92 -0.97
CA ARG A 135 29.52 3.91 -2.41
C ARG A 135 30.01 5.24 -2.98
N GLN A 136 29.78 6.35 -2.28
CA GLN A 136 30.01 7.69 -2.80
C GLN A 136 30.98 8.53 -1.97
N ASN A 137 31.49 8.02 -0.85
CA ASN A 137 32.43 8.77 -0.02
C ASN A 137 33.88 8.54 -0.43
N THR A 138 34.71 9.53 -0.11
CA THR A 138 36.16 9.47 -0.23
C THR A 138 36.79 10.12 0.99
N LEU A 139 37.92 9.56 1.42
CA LEU A 139 38.78 10.09 2.46
C LEU A 139 39.96 10.86 1.82
N GLU A 140 40.72 11.59 2.62
CA GLU A 140 41.86 12.39 2.14
C GLU A 140 42.93 11.53 1.41
N ASN A 141 43.09 10.28 1.83
CA ASN A 141 44.02 9.32 1.22
C ASN A 141 43.47 8.63 -0.04
N GLY A 142 42.30 9.04 -0.54
CA GLY A 142 41.65 8.45 -1.72
C GLY A 142 40.89 7.13 -1.45
N ALA A 143 40.96 6.58 -0.24
CA ALA A 143 40.16 5.42 0.15
C ALA A 143 38.70 5.80 0.43
N ALA A 144 37.81 4.81 0.53
CA ALA A 144 36.44 5.01 0.99
C ALA A 144 36.25 4.41 2.39
N HIS A 145 35.50 5.10 3.24
CA HIS A 145 35.04 4.54 4.50
C HIS A 145 33.89 3.56 4.25
N VAL A 146 33.91 2.44 4.98
CA VAL A 146 32.95 1.34 4.86
C VAL A 146 32.13 1.28 6.14
N TYR A 147 30.82 1.47 6.00
CA TYR A 147 29.87 1.35 7.09
C TYR A 147 29.36 -0.10 7.10
N ASN A 148 29.93 -0.96 7.94
CA ASN A 148 29.50 -2.35 8.11
C ASN A 148 28.17 -2.44 8.90
N MET A 149 27.09 -1.91 8.32
CA MET A 149 25.77 -1.81 8.95
C MET A 149 24.99 -3.14 8.86
N ASP A 150 25.45 -4.16 9.58
CA ASP A 150 24.64 -5.37 9.82
C ASP A 150 23.61 -5.11 10.93
N ILE A 151 22.55 -4.40 10.56
CA ILE A 151 21.50 -4.02 11.49
C ILE A 151 20.62 -5.24 11.77
N VAL A 152 20.88 -5.94 12.87
CA VAL A 152 20.06 -7.05 13.31
C VAL A 152 18.88 -6.54 14.13
N LEU A 153 17.65 -6.91 13.73
CA LEU A 153 16.48 -6.72 14.59
C LEU A 153 16.52 -7.77 15.70
N SER A 154 16.48 -7.36 16.96
CA SER A 154 16.36 -8.30 18.08
C SER A 154 15.12 -9.18 17.84
N LYS A 155 15.23 -10.49 18.14
CA LYS A 155 14.16 -11.49 17.98
C LYS A 155 12.99 -11.18 18.93
N ARG A 156 12.24 -10.10 18.68
CA ARG A 156 10.86 -10.00 19.16
C ARG A 156 10.12 -11.13 18.47
N SER A 157 9.49 -12.01 19.26
CA SER A 157 8.72 -13.14 18.72
C SER A 157 7.83 -12.60 17.62
N VAL A 158 8.03 -13.11 16.42
CA VAL A 158 7.29 -12.68 15.24
C VAL A 158 5.86 -13.20 15.41
N SER A 159 4.99 -12.45 16.08
CA SER A 159 3.57 -12.58 15.76
C SER A 159 3.42 -11.92 14.40
N HIS A 160 3.46 -12.74 13.35
CA HIS A 160 2.84 -12.34 12.12
C HIS A 160 1.35 -12.27 12.44
N ASP A 161 0.88 -11.09 12.86
CA ASP A 161 -0.55 -10.87 13.03
C ASP A 161 -1.19 -11.12 11.67
N LEU A 162 -1.86 -12.27 11.57
CA LEU A 162 -2.54 -12.67 10.35
C LEU A 162 -3.50 -11.55 9.96
N PRO A 163 -3.61 -11.20 8.66
CA PRO A 163 -4.53 -10.16 8.26
C PRO A 163 -5.94 -10.47 8.72
N GLU A 164 -6.59 -9.54 9.40
CA GLU A 164 -8.01 -9.68 9.67
C GLU A 164 -8.81 -9.73 8.37
N PHE A 165 -9.94 -10.42 8.43
CA PHE A 165 -10.90 -10.51 7.34
C PHE A 165 -12.33 -10.63 7.92
N LEU A 166 -13.33 -10.46 7.05
CA LEU A 166 -14.73 -10.66 7.37
C LEU A 166 -15.12 -12.12 7.12
N THR A 167 -15.75 -12.74 8.10
CA THR A 167 -16.46 -14.02 7.92
C THR A 167 -17.64 -13.87 6.94
N GLU A 168 -18.20 -14.98 6.46
CA GLU A 168 -19.38 -14.96 5.58
C GLU A 168 -20.57 -14.21 6.20
N ALA A 169 -20.83 -14.44 7.50
CA ALA A 169 -21.89 -13.74 8.23
C ALA A 169 -21.62 -12.23 8.34
N GLU A 170 -20.38 -11.84 8.66
CA GLU A 170 -19.98 -10.43 8.75
C GLU A 170 -20.03 -9.75 7.37
N LEU A 171 -19.63 -10.43 6.30
CA LEU A 171 -19.72 -9.88 4.95
C LEU A 171 -21.19 -9.65 4.54
N ASN A 172 -22.09 -10.59 4.86
CA ASN A 172 -23.52 -10.42 4.62
C ASN A 172 -24.09 -9.24 5.43
N ALA A 173 -23.72 -9.12 6.71
CA ALA A 173 -24.12 -7.98 7.54
C ALA A 173 -23.61 -6.65 6.96
N PHE A 174 -22.36 -6.61 6.50
CA PHE A 174 -21.77 -5.44 5.85
C PHE A 174 -22.49 -5.06 4.55
N LEU A 175 -22.79 -6.04 3.69
CA LEU A 175 -23.52 -5.81 2.43
C LEU A 175 -24.96 -5.33 2.69
N ASN A 176 -25.63 -5.85 3.72
CA ASN A 176 -26.94 -5.37 4.15
C ASN A 176 -26.86 -3.92 4.69
N ALA A 177 -25.84 -3.61 5.49
CA ALA A 177 -25.57 -2.25 5.94
C ALA A 177 -25.34 -1.30 4.75
N LEU A 178 -24.60 -1.72 3.73
CA LEU A 178 -24.35 -0.95 2.51
C LEU A 178 -25.63 -0.67 1.69
N LYS A 179 -26.54 -1.64 1.61
CA LYS A 179 -27.86 -1.46 0.98
C LYS A 179 -28.72 -0.48 1.78
N SER A 180 -28.72 -0.60 3.10
CA SER A 180 -29.48 0.25 4.03
C SER A 180 -28.83 1.61 4.35
N TYR A 181 -27.64 1.87 3.80
CA TYR A 181 -26.80 3.06 4.06
C TYR A 181 -27.52 4.40 3.85
N ASP A 182 -28.66 4.36 3.17
CA ASP A 182 -29.54 5.47 2.85
C ASP A 182 -30.40 5.98 4.04
N ILE A 183 -30.76 5.13 4.99
CA ILE A 183 -31.95 5.40 5.84
C ILE A 183 -31.68 6.36 7.01
N LYS A 184 -30.43 6.49 7.46
CA LYS A 184 -30.11 7.19 8.73
C LYS A 184 -29.42 8.55 8.59
N GLN A 185 -28.95 8.93 7.40
CA GLN A 185 -28.23 10.19 7.20
C GLN A 185 -29.04 11.14 6.30
N LYS A 186 -29.90 11.95 6.92
CA LYS A 186 -30.81 12.98 6.32
C LYS A 186 -30.16 13.96 5.32
N HIS A 187 -28.85 13.88 5.07
CA HIS A 187 -28.07 14.83 4.26
C HIS A 187 -27.17 14.18 3.19
N ILE A 188 -27.20 12.85 2.99
CA ILE A 188 -26.42 12.24 1.90
C ILE A 188 -27.13 12.48 0.57
N ASN A 189 -26.52 13.29 -0.29
CA ASN A 189 -26.96 13.48 -1.67
C ASN A 189 -26.92 12.15 -2.44
N SER A 190 -27.95 11.87 -3.26
CA SER A 190 -28.07 10.67 -4.10
C SER A 190 -26.80 10.37 -4.91
N VAL A 191 -26.10 11.41 -5.37
CA VAL A 191 -24.79 11.31 -6.05
C VAL A 191 -23.75 10.58 -5.20
N VAL A 192 -23.61 10.98 -3.94
CA VAL A 192 -22.59 10.42 -3.05
C VAL A 192 -22.92 8.97 -2.71
N ARG A 193 -24.20 8.68 -2.50
CA ARG A 193 -24.68 7.33 -2.17
C ARG A 193 -24.38 6.33 -3.28
N LEU A 194 -24.92 6.56 -4.49
CA LEU A 194 -24.78 5.64 -5.61
C LEU A 194 -23.31 5.41 -5.98
N ARG A 195 -22.52 6.50 -6.00
CA ARG A 195 -21.08 6.42 -6.24
C ARG A 195 -20.38 5.53 -5.23
N ASN A 196 -20.59 5.81 -3.93
CA ASN A 196 -19.89 5.10 -2.88
C ASN A 196 -20.31 3.63 -2.80
N GLN A 197 -21.60 3.33 -3.03
CA GLN A 197 -22.10 1.96 -3.11
C GLN A 197 -21.39 1.17 -4.21
N LEU A 198 -21.34 1.71 -5.42
CA LEU A 198 -20.68 1.05 -6.54
C LEU A 198 -19.16 0.87 -6.28
N ILE A 199 -18.47 1.88 -5.76
CA ILE A 199 -17.04 1.77 -5.39
C ILE A 199 -16.82 0.60 -4.42
N ILE A 200 -17.63 0.52 -3.36
CA ILE A 200 -17.46 -0.49 -2.31
C ILE A 200 -17.80 -1.88 -2.84
N LEU A 201 -18.88 -2.03 -3.61
CA LEU A 201 -19.26 -3.31 -4.23
C LEU A 201 -18.18 -3.80 -5.20
N MET A 202 -17.61 -2.91 -6.02
CA MET A 202 -16.51 -3.28 -6.91
C MET A 202 -15.28 -3.74 -6.11
N ILE A 203 -14.96 -3.12 -4.98
CA ILE A 203 -13.87 -3.58 -4.09
C ILE A 203 -14.18 -4.96 -3.50
N VAL A 204 -15.40 -5.16 -2.97
CA VAL A 204 -15.82 -6.42 -2.34
C VAL A 204 -15.79 -7.59 -3.32
N TYR A 205 -16.36 -7.41 -4.51
CA TYR A 205 -16.55 -8.52 -5.46
C TYR A 205 -15.35 -8.79 -6.36
N SER A 206 -14.36 -7.89 -6.43
CA SER A 206 -13.14 -8.11 -7.21
C SER A 206 -11.87 -8.27 -6.37
N GLY A 207 -11.90 -7.90 -5.09
CA GLY A 207 -10.70 -7.79 -4.25
C GLY A 207 -9.71 -6.73 -4.73
N ALA A 208 -10.09 -5.82 -5.63
CA ALA A 208 -9.22 -4.76 -6.13
C ALA A 208 -8.76 -3.79 -5.03
N ARG A 209 -7.61 -3.14 -5.22
CA ARG A 209 -7.19 -2.08 -4.30
C ARG A 209 -8.10 -0.87 -4.49
N VAL A 210 -8.43 -0.18 -3.40
CA VAL A 210 -9.24 1.04 -3.46
C VAL A 210 -8.66 2.09 -4.41
N SER A 211 -7.33 2.24 -4.50
CA SER A 211 -6.73 3.17 -5.46
C SER A 211 -6.94 2.74 -6.91
N GLU A 212 -6.94 1.43 -7.20
CA GLU A 212 -7.18 0.91 -8.55
C GLU A 212 -8.63 1.18 -8.97
N ILE A 213 -9.59 0.99 -8.06
CA ILE A 213 -11.01 1.29 -8.31
C ILE A 213 -11.28 2.78 -8.42
N LEU A 214 -10.65 3.63 -7.60
CA LEU A 214 -10.83 5.08 -7.68
C LEU A 214 -10.25 5.68 -8.97
N GLU A 215 -9.17 5.10 -9.49
CA GLU A 215 -8.48 5.57 -10.70
C GLU A 215 -9.04 4.93 -12.00
N ILE A 216 -10.03 4.04 -11.93
CA ILE A 216 -10.60 3.36 -13.10
C ILE A 216 -11.30 4.36 -14.03
N GLY A 217 -11.01 4.31 -15.33
CA GLY A 217 -11.69 5.08 -16.35
C GLY A 217 -13.09 4.55 -16.64
N TYR A 218 -13.98 5.38 -17.20
CA TYR A 218 -15.29 4.91 -17.65
C TYR A 218 -15.16 3.83 -18.74
N LYS A 219 -14.25 4.01 -19.71
CA LYS A 219 -13.95 3.05 -20.77
C LYS A 219 -13.21 1.77 -20.32
N ASP A 220 -12.71 1.74 -19.09
CA ASP A 220 -12.03 0.57 -18.53
C ASP A 220 -13.01 -0.48 -18.00
N VAL A 221 -14.33 -0.19 -18.03
CA VAL A 221 -15.40 -1.11 -17.66
C VAL A 221 -16.22 -1.48 -18.90
N SER A 222 -16.25 -2.76 -19.24
CA SER A 222 -17.09 -3.31 -20.31
C SER A 222 -17.99 -4.43 -19.79
N LEU A 223 -19.14 -4.64 -20.42
CA LEU A 223 -19.99 -5.80 -20.18
C LEU A 223 -19.69 -6.85 -21.27
N GLU A 224 -19.30 -8.06 -20.86
CA GLU A 224 -19.00 -9.18 -21.74
C GLU A 224 -19.80 -10.41 -21.25
N GLY A 225 -20.88 -10.75 -21.98
CA GLY A 225 -21.83 -11.77 -21.54
C GLY A 225 -22.46 -11.42 -20.18
N ASP A 226 -22.31 -12.32 -19.21
CA ASP A 226 -22.84 -12.19 -17.85
C ASP A 226 -21.84 -11.56 -16.86
N TYR A 227 -20.79 -10.91 -17.35
CA TYR A 227 -19.73 -10.35 -16.51
C TYR A 227 -19.39 -8.90 -16.89
N TYR A 228 -19.22 -8.07 -15.86
CA TYR A 228 -18.48 -6.82 -15.99
C TYR A 228 -16.97 -7.10 -15.94
N VAL A 229 -16.26 -6.59 -16.94
CA VAL A 229 -14.82 -6.72 -17.12
C VAL A 229 -14.17 -5.39 -16.76
N LEU A 230 -13.32 -5.39 -15.73
CA LEU A 230 -12.65 -4.21 -15.22
C LEU A 230 -11.16 -4.28 -15.59
N ARG A 231 -10.67 -3.30 -16.36
CA ARG A 231 -9.27 -3.16 -16.72
C ARG A 231 -8.55 -2.28 -15.69
N LEU A 232 -7.88 -2.91 -14.74
CA LEU A 232 -7.22 -2.22 -13.61
C LEU A 232 -5.75 -1.95 -13.90
N ARG A 233 -5.29 -0.74 -13.57
CA ARG A 233 -3.89 -0.32 -13.68
C ARG A 233 -3.15 -0.49 -12.35
N GLY A 234 -2.20 -1.42 -12.31
CA GLY A 234 -1.40 -1.75 -11.13
C GLY A 234 -0.06 -1.01 -11.04
N LYS A 235 0.76 -1.39 -10.05
CA LYS A 235 2.11 -0.86 -9.86
C LYS A 235 2.98 -1.08 -11.10
N GLY A 236 3.68 -0.04 -11.54
CA GLY A 236 4.52 -0.10 -12.75
C GLY A 236 3.73 -0.07 -14.05
N ASN A 237 2.50 0.46 -14.03
CA ASN A 237 1.63 0.58 -15.21
C ASN A 237 1.20 -0.76 -15.84
N LYS A 238 1.34 -1.87 -15.11
CA LYS A 238 0.88 -3.18 -15.57
C LYS A 238 -0.64 -3.26 -15.47
N MET A 239 -1.28 -3.60 -16.59
CA MET A 239 -2.73 -3.82 -16.63
C MET A 239 -3.05 -5.23 -16.13
N ARG A 240 -4.17 -5.38 -15.42
CA ARG A 240 -4.80 -6.68 -15.17
C ARG A 240 -6.31 -6.58 -15.37
N ILE A 241 -6.93 -7.70 -15.65
CA ILE A 241 -8.37 -7.81 -15.82
C ILE A 241 -8.95 -8.50 -14.60
N VAL A 242 -10.09 -8.01 -14.11
CA VAL A 242 -10.90 -8.70 -13.10
C VAL A 242 -12.36 -8.74 -13.56
N PHE A 243 -13.06 -9.81 -13.19
CA PHE A 243 -14.45 -10.03 -13.56
C PHE A 243 -15.35 -9.86 -12.34
N ILE A 244 -16.53 -9.27 -12.56
CA ILE A 244 -17.61 -9.21 -11.56
C ILE A 244 -18.88 -9.72 -12.24
N ALA A 245 -19.56 -10.67 -11.62
CA ALA A 245 -20.84 -11.17 -12.13
C ALA A 245 -21.85 -10.03 -12.27
N LYS A 246 -22.51 -9.94 -13.43
CA LYS A 246 -23.47 -8.90 -13.80
C LYS A 246 -24.53 -8.68 -12.73
N THR A 247 -25.11 -9.78 -12.24
CA THR A 247 -26.18 -9.81 -11.23
C THR A 247 -25.82 -9.13 -9.90
N LEU A 248 -24.53 -8.94 -9.61
CA LEU A 248 -24.06 -8.36 -8.35
C LEU A 248 -24.01 -6.82 -8.36
N ILE A 249 -23.80 -6.21 -9.54
CA ILE A 249 -23.53 -4.77 -9.63
C ILE A 249 -24.30 -4.02 -10.71
N GLU A 250 -25.01 -4.70 -11.62
CA GLU A 250 -25.66 -4.07 -12.79
C GLU A 250 -26.57 -2.90 -12.40
N GLU A 251 -27.46 -3.09 -11.43
CA GLU A 251 -28.37 -2.03 -10.97
C GLU A 251 -27.58 -0.81 -10.45
N TYR A 252 -26.56 -1.04 -9.63
CA TYR A 252 -25.72 0.02 -9.06
C TYR A 252 -24.89 0.74 -10.13
N TYR A 253 -24.38 -0.01 -11.11
CA TYR A 253 -23.61 0.51 -12.23
C TYR A 253 -24.48 1.40 -13.10
N ASN A 254 -25.65 0.91 -13.53
CA ASN A 254 -26.57 1.65 -14.38
C ASN A 254 -27.08 2.93 -13.69
N ASN A 255 -27.46 2.83 -12.41
CA ASN A 255 -27.91 3.98 -11.62
C ASN A 255 -26.80 5.05 -11.48
N TRP A 256 -25.55 4.63 -11.24
CA TRP A 256 -24.43 5.56 -11.17
C TRP A 256 -24.12 6.20 -12.52
N VAL A 257 -24.06 5.42 -13.60
CA VAL A 257 -23.74 5.91 -14.95
C VAL A 257 -24.81 6.89 -15.45
N ALA A 258 -26.09 6.58 -15.23
CA ALA A 258 -27.20 7.47 -15.56
C ALA A 258 -27.09 8.80 -14.80
N LEU A 259 -26.79 8.77 -13.49
CA LEU A 259 -26.60 9.99 -12.72
C LEU A 259 -25.34 10.76 -13.12
N ARG A 260 -24.23 10.05 -13.37
CA ARG A 260 -22.97 10.63 -13.85
C ARG A 260 -23.18 11.39 -15.15
N ALA A 261 -23.97 10.85 -16.09
CA ALA A 261 -24.28 11.49 -17.37
C ALA A 261 -24.99 12.84 -17.24
N THR A 262 -25.60 13.13 -16.07
CA THR A 262 -26.22 14.44 -15.81
C THR A 262 -25.22 15.53 -15.38
N PHE A 263 -23.96 15.17 -15.13
CA PHE A 263 -22.96 16.15 -14.70
C PHE A 263 -22.49 16.97 -15.91
N PRO A 264 -22.40 18.31 -15.79
CA PRO A 264 -21.95 19.15 -16.88
C PRO A 264 -20.50 18.77 -17.26
N HIS A 265 -20.13 18.80 -18.54
CA HIS A 265 -18.76 18.52 -19.01
C HIS A 265 -18.19 17.13 -18.71
N VAL A 266 -19.00 16.17 -18.22
CA VAL A 266 -18.52 14.80 -18.06
C VAL A 266 -18.28 14.18 -19.44
N ALA A 267 -17.17 13.44 -19.57
CA ALA A 267 -16.81 12.75 -20.80
C ALA A 267 -16.36 11.30 -20.53
N ASP A 268 -16.28 10.50 -21.58
CA ASP A 268 -15.98 9.06 -21.48
C ASP A 268 -14.50 8.78 -21.19
N ASP A 269 -13.62 9.73 -21.44
CA ASP A 269 -12.19 9.68 -21.11
C ASP A 269 -11.87 10.06 -19.66
N MET A 270 -12.89 10.53 -18.91
CA MET A 270 -12.75 10.83 -17.49
C MET A 270 -12.85 9.57 -16.62
N PRO A 271 -12.33 9.61 -15.37
CA PRO A 271 -12.57 8.57 -14.38
C PRO A 271 -14.05 8.20 -14.22
N LEU A 272 -14.32 6.92 -13.93
CA LEU A 272 -15.67 6.43 -13.66
C LEU A 272 -16.27 7.13 -12.45
N PHE A 273 -15.45 7.36 -11.41
CA PHE A 273 -15.88 7.96 -10.15
C PHE A 273 -15.39 9.39 -10.01
N VAL A 274 -16.30 10.34 -10.14
CA VAL A 274 -16.04 11.76 -9.95
C VAL A 274 -17.06 12.39 -9.00
N ASN A 275 -16.72 13.53 -8.39
CA ASN A 275 -17.70 14.38 -7.72
C ASN A 275 -18.24 15.46 -8.69
N LYS A 276 -19.16 16.32 -8.23
CA LYS A 276 -19.71 17.43 -9.02
C LYS A 276 -18.67 18.45 -9.51
N LYS A 277 -17.44 18.40 -8.98
CA LYS A 277 -16.28 19.21 -9.37
C LYS A 277 -15.26 18.40 -10.19
N PHE A 278 -15.65 17.24 -10.73
CA PHE A 278 -14.84 16.34 -11.56
C PHE A 278 -13.60 15.73 -10.89
N HIS A 279 -13.54 15.80 -9.55
CA HIS A 279 -12.44 15.20 -8.81
C HIS A 279 -12.79 13.78 -8.36
N VAL A 280 -11.81 12.88 -8.50
CA VAL A 280 -11.85 11.53 -7.92
C VAL A 280 -11.93 11.61 -6.39
N PRO A 281 -12.78 10.81 -5.72
CA PRO A 281 -12.84 10.76 -4.27
C PRO A 281 -11.48 10.42 -3.65
N ALA A 282 -11.16 11.04 -2.52
CA ALA A 282 -9.95 10.69 -1.78
C ALA A 282 -10.06 9.29 -1.17
N GLN A 283 -8.96 8.53 -1.16
CA GLN A 283 -8.92 7.22 -0.52
C GLN A 283 -9.27 7.28 0.99
N SER A 284 -8.84 8.34 1.69
CA SER A 284 -9.18 8.57 3.09
C SER A 284 -10.68 8.76 3.32
N TYR A 285 -11.37 9.39 2.37
CA TYR A 285 -12.83 9.53 2.43
C TYR A 285 -13.52 8.16 2.32
N ILE A 286 -13.11 7.31 1.36
CA ILE A 286 -13.68 5.96 1.21
C ILE A 286 -13.37 5.09 2.44
N TYR A 287 -12.19 5.25 3.05
CA TYR A 287 -11.87 4.58 4.31
C TYR A 287 -12.91 4.89 5.40
N VAL A 288 -13.20 6.18 5.63
CA VAL A 288 -14.20 6.60 6.63
C VAL A 288 -15.59 6.06 6.32
N VAL A 289 -15.98 6.02 5.04
CA VAL A 289 -17.27 5.43 4.63
C VAL A 289 -17.34 3.94 4.98
N ILE A 290 -16.30 3.18 4.68
CA ILE A 290 -16.23 1.74 5.00
C ILE A 290 -16.22 1.51 6.51
N GLU A 291 -15.46 2.30 7.25
CA GLU A 291 -15.38 2.21 8.71
C GLU A 291 -16.76 2.44 9.37
N ASN A 292 -17.47 3.48 8.94
CA ASN A 292 -18.83 3.75 9.42
C ASN A 292 -19.83 2.64 9.08
N LEU A 293 -19.67 2.00 7.91
CA LEU A 293 -20.49 0.86 7.49
C LEU A 293 -20.21 -0.40 8.34
N LEU A 294 -18.93 -0.67 8.64
CA LEU A 294 -18.55 -1.77 9.53
C LEU A 294 -19.14 -1.55 10.93
N LEU A 295 -19.01 -0.33 11.46
CA LEU A 295 -19.57 0.02 12.76
C LEU A 295 -21.09 -0.11 12.81
N SER A 296 -21.80 0.33 11.76
CA SER A 296 -23.27 0.23 11.69
C SER A 296 -23.75 -1.22 11.52
N ALA A 297 -22.93 -2.09 10.94
CA ALA A 297 -23.13 -3.53 10.88
C ALA A 297 -22.75 -4.26 12.19
N GLY A 298 -22.28 -3.55 13.22
CA GLY A 298 -21.83 -4.14 14.49
C GLY A 298 -20.47 -4.85 14.40
N ILE A 299 -19.70 -4.60 13.34
CA ILE A 299 -18.42 -5.25 13.08
C ILE A 299 -17.30 -4.37 13.59
N ARG A 300 -16.50 -4.88 14.53
CA ARG A 300 -15.30 -4.20 15.06
C ARG A 300 -14.07 -5.07 14.80
N LYS A 301 -13.14 -4.56 14.00
CA LYS A 301 -11.85 -5.18 13.69
C LYS A 301 -10.73 -4.17 14.01
N ALA A 302 -9.49 -4.63 14.14
CA ALA A 302 -8.34 -3.74 14.28
C ALA A 302 -8.07 -2.94 12.99
N LYS A 303 -8.40 -3.50 11.81
CA LYS A 303 -8.32 -2.84 10.50
C LYS A 303 -9.70 -2.63 9.89
N ASN A 304 -10.12 -1.37 9.69
CA ASN A 304 -11.49 -1.03 9.29
C ASN A 304 -11.62 -0.37 7.90
N GLY A 305 -10.75 -0.72 6.95
CA GLY A 305 -10.69 -0.09 5.62
C GLY A 305 -10.85 -1.04 4.44
N ALA A 306 -10.75 -0.52 3.22
CA ALA A 306 -10.86 -1.29 1.98
C ALA A 306 -9.89 -2.48 1.88
N HIS A 307 -8.75 -2.45 2.58
CA HIS A 307 -7.84 -3.58 2.65
C HIS A 307 -8.43 -4.79 3.41
N LEU A 308 -9.27 -4.56 4.43
CA LEU A 308 -10.03 -5.62 5.11
C LEU A 308 -10.93 -6.34 4.11
N LEU A 309 -11.68 -5.59 3.29
CA LEU A 309 -12.58 -6.15 2.26
C LEU A 309 -11.80 -6.97 1.23
N ARG A 310 -10.64 -6.46 0.79
CA ARG A 310 -9.72 -7.20 -0.09
C ARG A 310 -9.19 -8.50 0.52
N HIS A 311 -8.78 -8.47 1.79
CA HIS A 311 -8.35 -9.68 2.50
C HIS A 311 -9.49 -10.68 2.67
N SER A 312 -10.72 -10.19 2.85
CA SER A 312 -11.94 -11.01 2.92
C SER A 312 -12.19 -11.72 1.59
N PHE A 313 -12.20 -11.00 0.48
CA PHE A 313 -12.31 -11.59 -0.87
C PHE A 313 -11.25 -12.68 -1.08
N ALA A 314 -9.99 -12.39 -0.79
CA ALA A 314 -8.89 -13.30 -0.99
C ALA A 314 -8.99 -14.58 -0.14
N THR A 315 -9.36 -14.43 1.13
CA THR A 315 -9.51 -15.54 2.07
C THR A 315 -10.67 -16.44 1.65
N MET A 316 -11.80 -15.85 1.27
CA MET A 316 -12.97 -16.59 0.80
C MET A 316 -12.70 -17.30 -0.53
N LEU A 317 -12.03 -16.63 -1.47
CA LEU A 317 -11.61 -17.21 -2.74
C LEU A 317 -10.73 -18.44 -2.49
N TYR A 318 -9.67 -18.30 -1.68
CA TYR A 318 -8.81 -19.43 -1.34
C TYR A 318 -9.57 -20.55 -0.64
N ASN A 319 -10.45 -20.22 0.30
CA ASN A 319 -11.21 -21.23 1.04
C ASN A 319 -12.13 -22.06 0.13
N LYS A 320 -12.67 -21.46 -0.95
CA LYS A 320 -13.55 -22.15 -1.90
C LYS A 320 -12.80 -22.84 -3.03
N SER A 321 -11.77 -22.22 -3.60
CA SER A 321 -11.05 -22.77 -4.75
C SER A 321 -9.89 -23.70 -4.36
N LYS A 322 -9.30 -23.49 -3.19
CA LYS A 322 -8.01 -24.07 -2.76
C LYS A 322 -6.86 -23.79 -3.75
N ASP A 323 -7.03 -22.79 -4.61
CA ASP A 323 -6.08 -22.42 -5.66
C ASP A 323 -5.40 -21.09 -5.32
N LEU A 324 -4.11 -21.17 -4.99
CA LEU A 324 -3.30 -20.00 -4.64
C LEU A 324 -2.90 -19.15 -5.86
N ILE A 325 -2.80 -19.77 -7.05
CA ILE A 325 -2.49 -19.09 -8.30
C ILE A 325 -3.67 -18.21 -8.69
N LEU A 326 -4.89 -18.75 -8.61
CA LEU A 326 -6.12 -17.99 -8.84
C LEU A 326 -6.21 -16.76 -7.92
N VAL A 327 -5.85 -16.92 -6.64
CA VAL A 327 -5.80 -15.80 -5.68
C VAL A 327 -4.73 -14.77 -6.08
N GLN A 328 -3.54 -15.22 -6.48
CA GLN A 328 -2.46 -14.34 -6.92
C GLN A 328 -2.87 -13.50 -8.13
N GLU A 329 -3.45 -14.13 -9.16
CA GLU A 329 -3.87 -13.48 -10.39
C GLU A 329 -5.01 -12.49 -10.14
N SER A 330 -6.05 -12.91 -9.39
CA SER A 330 -7.19 -12.06 -9.01
C SER A 330 -6.75 -10.81 -8.26
N LEU A 331 -5.77 -10.96 -7.35
CA LEU A 331 -5.23 -9.85 -6.56
C LEU A 331 -4.11 -9.08 -7.25
N GLY A 332 -3.58 -9.58 -8.38
CA GLY A 332 -2.38 -9.09 -9.06
C GLY A 332 -1.19 -8.95 -8.12
N HIS A 333 -0.85 -10.01 -7.39
CA HIS A 333 0.37 -10.10 -6.60
C HIS A 333 1.56 -10.47 -7.51
N SER A 334 2.70 -9.80 -7.32
CA SER A 334 3.92 -10.08 -8.09
C SER A 334 4.62 -11.38 -7.67
N SER A 335 4.23 -11.96 -6.54
CA SER A 335 4.75 -13.22 -6.03
C SER A 335 3.66 -14.00 -5.30
N VAL A 336 3.67 -15.32 -5.48
CA VAL A 336 2.82 -16.28 -4.76
C VAL A 336 3.03 -16.20 -3.25
N GLU A 337 4.23 -15.86 -2.78
CA GLU A 337 4.53 -15.73 -1.34
C GLU A 337 3.66 -14.65 -0.67
N THR A 338 3.28 -13.60 -1.43
CA THR A 338 2.36 -12.58 -0.91
C THR A 338 0.94 -13.13 -0.72
N SER A 339 0.53 -14.11 -1.53
CA SER A 339 -0.77 -14.77 -1.40
C SER A 339 -0.77 -15.88 -0.34
N ARG A 340 0.40 -16.45 -0.01
CA ARG A 340 0.55 -17.55 0.97
C ARG A 340 -0.08 -17.23 2.32
N ILE A 341 -0.13 -15.96 2.70
CA ILE A 341 -0.75 -15.49 3.95
C ILE A 341 -2.21 -15.99 4.12
N TYR A 342 -2.95 -16.17 3.03
CA TYR A 342 -4.35 -16.62 3.09
C TYR A 342 -4.49 -18.12 3.36
N THR A 343 -3.41 -18.89 3.18
CA THR A 343 -3.42 -20.33 3.45
C THR A 343 -3.45 -20.66 4.93
N HIS A 344 -3.06 -19.72 5.80
CA HIS A 344 -3.08 -19.89 7.26
C HIS A 344 -4.49 -19.93 7.85
N PHE A 345 -5.52 -19.53 7.09
CA PHE A 345 -6.92 -19.59 7.54
C PHE A 345 -7.58 -20.94 7.25
N ASP A 346 -6.88 -21.86 6.58
CA ASP A 346 -7.38 -23.18 6.24
C ASP A 346 -6.99 -24.24 7.28
N ASN A 347 -7.72 -24.28 8.39
CA ASN A 347 -7.53 -25.27 9.46
C ASN A 347 -7.87 -26.71 9.03
N GLN A 348 -8.46 -26.91 7.84
CA GLN A 348 -8.84 -28.23 7.33
C GLN A 348 -7.82 -28.84 6.37
N ARG A 349 -6.78 -28.09 5.99
CA ARG A 349 -5.82 -28.51 4.97
C ARG A 349 -5.14 -29.85 5.26
N LEU A 350 -4.71 -30.07 6.50
CA LEU A 350 -4.08 -31.33 6.92
C LEU A 350 -5.07 -32.50 6.96
N LYS A 351 -6.34 -32.24 7.35
CA LYS A 351 -7.40 -33.26 7.32
C LYS A 351 -7.76 -33.67 5.90
N HIS A 352 -7.80 -32.69 4.97
CA HIS A 352 -8.02 -32.98 3.56
C HIS A 352 -6.93 -33.90 3.01
N ALA A 353 -5.65 -33.61 3.29
CA ALA A 353 -4.54 -34.46 2.87
C ALA A 353 -4.66 -35.91 3.39
N ALA A 354 -5.11 -36.11 4.63
CA ALA A 354 -5.33 -37.44 5.19
C ALA A 354 -6.47 -38.20 4.48
N ASN A 355 -7.50 -37.50 4.02
CA ASN A 355 -8.70 -38.11 3.44
C ASN A 355 -8.62 -38.34 1.92
N VAL A 356 -7.57 -37.85 1.24
CA VAL A 356 -7.44 -37.99 -0.22
C VAL A 356 -7.38 -39.46 -0.64
N ILE A 357 -6.61 -40.28 0.09
CA ILE A 357 -6.44 -41.70 -0.25
C ILE A 357 -7.59 -42.55 0.32
N SER A 358 -8.12 -42.21 1.50
CA SER A 358 -9.24 -42.95 2.10
C SER A 358 -10.52 -42.89 1.23
N ASN A 359 -10.71 -41.80 0.47
CA ASN A 359 -11.83 -41.69 -0.47
C ASN A 359 -11.67 -42.61 -1.70
N ILE A 360 -10.46 -43.07 -2.01
CA ILE A 360 -10.18 -44.03 -3.08
C ILE A 360 -10.49 -45.47 -2.61
N GLU A 361 -10.22 -45.81 -1.35
CA GLU A 361 -10.58 -47.13 -0.80
C GLU A 361 -12.10 -47.34 -0.72
N ASN A 362 -12.85 -46.28 -0.38
CA ASN A 362 -14.31 -46.34 -0.30
C ASN A 362 -15.00 -46.43 -1.67
N SER A 363 -14.40 -45.93 -2.75
CA SER A 363 -14.94 -46.10 -4.10
C SER A 363 -14.66 -47.49 -4.67
N ILE A 364 -13.56 -48.13 -4.27
CA ILE A 364 -13.26 -49.53 -4.60
C ILE A 364 -14.24 -50.48 -3.89
N ASN A 365 -14.52 -50.25 -2.61
CA ASN A 365 -15.42 -51.11 -1.82
C ASN A 365 -16.91 -50.99 -2.22
N ASN A 366 -17.35 -49.86 -2.78
CA ASN A 366 -18.73 -49.68 -3.26
C ASN A 366 -18.95 -50.09 -4.73
N GLY A 367 -17.88 -50.41 -5.47
CA GLY A 367 -17.95 -50.90 -6.85
C GLY A 367 -17.92 -52.43 -7.01
N GLY A 368 -17.78 -53.17 -5.91
CA GLY A 368 -17.60 -54.63 -5.90
C GLY A 368 -18.85 -55.46 -5.53
N GLY A 369 -20.02 -54.84 -5.42
CA GLY A 369 -21.30 -55.53 -5.18
C GLY A 369 -22.18 -55.52 -6.41
N GLY A 370 -21.79 -56.26 -7.45
CA GLY A 370 -22.62 -56.59 -8.62
C GLY A 370 -23.13 -58.01 -8.53
#